data_AF-A0A428PPA8-F1
#
_entry.id   AF-A0A428PPA8-F1
#
_cell.length_a   1.000
_cell.length_b   1.000
_cell.length_c   1.000
_cell.angle_alpha   90.00
_cell.angle_beta   90.00
_cell.angle_gamma   90.00
#
_symmetry.space_group_name_H-M   'P 1'
#
loop_
_entity.id
_entity.type
_entity.pdbx_description
1 polymer ?
#
loop_
_entity_poly.entity_id
_entity_poly.type
_entity_poly.pdbx_seq_one_letter_code
_entity_poly.pdbx_strand_id
1 'polypeptide(L)'
;MNSSPLLQDGEITRAQQASRNKSTTCNSHTKDTMTIIPPRSTNREPASSSAWAGKMKAYIIPIIMSGLMIQLLFLGNMSYMFGTMFKSGSRLHNLKILAVDYDNGDIGRSISGAYGALQSKQFPTVKFAKSSDYPTPESLRDAVCNHGYWGAVYTHSGASDRLLSTIEGDNTTTYNPNDAVTYIYNSAFYPAAFMSLKGSLQSLVAAASKFYPMSNPDVLKGANLTSPASVSALLNPFTAKEWDIMPTNQGARILLNTVSMVMPIIMQFFFQMGLNGITGAANMLAGQSKRDVYVFRFCTGKIFTFVSALGMAGYIWAFREDWGVTAGQFFETWMCIWFYMDINYLTIDSLVGTIIPMQFFAFFLLTWIIINIASVVYPFELTPGFFHWSWALPSHNVYLLLVGIWSGCRAQIGTTLPILFSWWLVTHVTSAWSVRKRCLLAEAEVQQNEQAQHDKFVRFSTEQSEQYVLNRVSSRTANDRTSPDRDIEANRLGVGESLPNGSESRTIISAPSDREEGRTGKE
;
A
#
# COMPACT_ATOMS: atom_id res chain seq x y z
N MET A 1 -47.90 -45.73 -6.44
CA MET A 1 -47.09 -46.89 -6.86
C MET A 1 -45.70 -46.62 -6.28
N ASN A 2 -45.35 -47.15 -5.10
CA ASN A 2 -45.14 -48.56 -4.73
C ASN A 2 -44.06 -49.19 -5.64
N SER A 3 -42.97 -49.82 -5.14
CA SER A 3 -42.73 -50.40 -3.80
C SER A 3 -41.22 -50.51 -3.47
N SER A 4 -40.87 -50.62 -2.19
CA SER A 4 -39.71 -51.42 -1.70
C SER A 4 -40.22 -52.83 -1.30
N PRO A 5 -39.43 -53.90 -0.98
CA PRO A 5 -38.39 -53.90 0.08
C PRO A 5 -37.21 -54.96 0.05
N LEU A 6 -36.22 -54.74 0.95
CA LEU A 6 -35.46 -55.65 1.86
C LEU A 6 -34.83 -57.04 1.50
N LEU A 7 -33.63 -57.25 2.11
CA LEU A 7 -32.93 -58.49 2.58
C LEU A 7 -32.28 -59.41 1.51
N GLN A 8 -31.06 -59.98 1.69
CA GLN A 8 -30.58 -60.80 2.83
C GLN A 8 -29.02 -60.90 2.92
N ASP A 9 -28.51 -61.52 4.00
CA ASP A 9 -27.10 -61.62 4.46
C ASP A 9 -26.15 -62.58 3.69
N GLY A 10 -24.83 -62.54 4.00
CA GLY A 10 -23.88 -63.57 3.53
C GLY A 10 -22.38 -63.30 3.79
N GLU A 11 -21.88 -63.85 4.90
CA GLU A 11 -20.48 -63.93 5.34
C GLU A 11 -19.45 -64.48 4.32
N ILE A 12 -18.20 -63.97 4.35
CA ILE A 12 -17.00 -64.74 3.94
C ILE A 12 -15.85 -64.58 4.96
N THR A 13 -15.56 -65.70 5.64
CA THR A 13 -14.36 -66.10 6.42
C THR A 13 -13.86 -65.28 7.62
N ARG A 14 -14.12 -65.85 8.80
CA ARG A 14 -13.28 -65.80 10.01
C ARG A 14 -11.95 -66.57 9.87
N ALA A 15 -11.05 -66.26 10.79
CA ALA A 15 -10.07 -67.16 11.42
C ALA A 15 -8.85 -67.66 10.60
N GLN A 16 -7.72 -66.97 10.82
CA GLN A 16 -6.54 -67.67 11.35
C GLN A 16 -5.84 -66.79 12.41
N GLN A 17 -5.73 -67.33 13.62
CA GLN A 17 -5.37 -66.61 14.83
C GLN A 17 -4.08 -67.20 15.43
N ALA A 18 -3.20 -66.32 15.91
CA ALA A 18 -2.26 -66.51 17.01
C ALA A 18 -0.98 -67.38 16.87
N SER A 19 0.11 -66.75 17.33
CA SER A 19 1.40 -67.31 17.76
C SER A 19 2.32 -67.83 16.63
N ARG A 20 3.66 -67.76 16.76
CA ARG A 20 4.46 -67.75 18.00
C ARG A 20 5.81 -67.06 17.79
N ASN A 21 6.35 -66.47 18.87
CA ASN A 21 7.67 -65.82 18.91
C ASN A 21 8.79 -66.67 18.29
N LYS A 22 9.73 -66.01 17.57
CA LYS A 22 11.16 -66.35 17.60
C LYS A 22 12.03 -65.14 17.30
N SER A 23 12.67 -64.62 18.36
CA SER A 23 13.88 -63.81 18.27
C SER A 23 15.06 -64.70 17.84
N THR A 24 16.02 -64.16 17.08
CA THR A 24 17.49 -64.19 17.36
C THR A 24 18.28 -63.62 16.16
N THR A 25 18.79 -62.40 16.34
CA THR A 25 20.17 -61.91 16.01
C THR A 25 20.85 -62.24 14.65
N CYS A 26 21.21 -61.23 13.84
CA CYS A 26 22.56 -60.60 13.83
C CYS A 26 22.81 -59.58 12.67
N ASN A 27 23.45 -58.43 13.01
CA ASN A 27 24.23 -57.45 12.21
C ASN A 27 24.06 -57.29 10.68
N SER A 28 23.83 -56.04 10.24
CA SER A 28 24.88 -55.24 9.56
C SER A 28 24.47 -53.77 9.25
N HIS A 29 25.47 -52.88 9.31
CA HIS A 29 25.52 -51.49 8.80
C HIS A 29 24.40 -50.49 9.15
N THR A 30 24.68 -49.67 10.17
CA THR A 30 24.15 -48.31 10.30
C THR A 30 24.56 -47.46 9.09
N LYS A 31 23.65 -47.28 8.13
CA LYS A 31 23.63 -46.10 7.27
C LYS A 31 22.63 -45.13 7.89
N ASP A 32 23.12 -44.08 8.52
CA ASP A 32 22.31 -42.93 8.94
C ASP A 32 21.77 -42.21 7.69
N THR A 33 20.73 -42.82 7.13
CA THR A 33 19.93 -42.25 6.06
C THR A 33 19.11 -41.17 6.73
N MET A 34 19.60 -39.94 6.71
CA MET A 34 18.96 -38.79 7.35
C MET A 34 17.57 -38.59 6.73
N THR A 35 16.54 -39.19 7.33
CA THR A 35 15.19 -39.17 6.79
C THR A 35 14.67 -37.76 6.83
N ILE A 36 14.44 -37.19 5.64
CA ILE A 36 13.90 -35.83 5.43
C ILE A 36 12.57 -35.61 6.19
N ILE A 37 11.88 -36.69 6.53
CA ILE A 37 10.65 -36.71 7.30
C ILE A 37 10.98 -37.09 8.77
N PRO A 38 10.63 -36.26 9.77
CA PRO A 38 10.82 -36.60 11.18
C PRO A 38 9.92 -37.78 11.60
N PRO A 39 10.31 -38.55 12.63
CA PRO A 39 9.57 -39.74 13.05
C PRO A 39 8.11 -39.42 13.42
N ARG A 40 7.21 -40.34 13.05
CA ARG A 40 5.76 -40.16 13.18
C ARG A 40 5.34 -40.12 14.66
N SER A 41 4.94 -38.95 15.15
CA SER A 41 4.50 -38.78 16.55
C SER A 41 3.26 -39.63 16.86
N THR A 42 3.33 -40.45 17.89
CA THR A 42 2.22 -41.29 18.39
C THR A 42 1.07 -40.50 19.01
N ASN A 43 1.32 -39.27 19.46
CA ASN A 43 0.39 -38.46 20.26
C ASN A 43 -0.63 -37.66 19.42
N ARG A 44 -1.00 -38.16 18.22
CA ARG A 44 -1.98 -37.49 17.32
C ARG A 44 -3.30 -38.24 17.34
N GLU A 45 -4.27 -37.71 18.08
CA GLU A 45 -5.63 -38.25 18.11
C GLU A 45 -6.49 -37.70 16.94
N PRO A 46 -7.41 -38.51 16.38
CA PRO A 46 -8.31 -38.09 15.32
C PRO A 46 -9.32 -37.04 15.81
N ALA A 47 -9.84 -36.21 14.90
CA ALA A 47 -10.76 -35.12 15.22
C ALA A 47 -12.10 -35.55 15.86
N SER A 48 -12.47 -36.84 15.75
CA SER A 48 -13.63 -37.47 16.38
C SER A 48 -13.40 -37.94 17.82
N SER A 49 -12.17 -37.86 18.33
CA SER A 49 -11.84 -38.23 19.73
C SER A 49 -12.42 -37.25 20.75
N SER A 50 -12.60 -37.73 21.98
CA SER A 50 -13.04 -36.91 23.13
C SER A 50 -12.09 -35.75 23.43
N ALA A 51 -10.80 -35.87 23.10
CA ALA A 51 -9.82 -34.79 23.27
C ALA A 51 -10.07 -33.57 22.36
N TRP A 52 -10.78 -33.75 21.23
CA TRP A 52 -11.18 -32.70 20.28
C TRP A 52 -12.67 -32.35 20.33
N ALA A 53 -13.49 -33.22 20.91
CA ALA A 53 -14.89 -32.93 21.21
C ALA A 53 -15.03 -31.60 22.00
N GLY A 54 -15.93 -30.72 21.56
CA GLY A 54 -16.10 -29.37 22.13
C GLY A 54 -15.08 -28.33 21.65
N LYS A 55 -13.80 -28.70 21.45
CA LYS A 55 -12.76 -27.77 20.96
C LYS A 55 -12.98 -27.31 19.52
N MET A 56 -13.78 -28.01 18.72
CA MET A 56 -14.13 -27.62 17.35
C MET A 56 -14.67 -26.17 17.25
N LYS A 57 -15.50 -25.74 18.22
CA LYS A 57 -16.02 -24.36 18.26
C LYS A 57 -14.90 -23.32 18.43
N ALA A 58 -13.84 -23.65 19.18
CA ALA A 58 -12.75 -22.74 19.49
C ALA A 58 -11.83 -22.43 18.30
N TYR A 59 -11.80 -23.25 17.24
CA TYR A 59 -11.05 -22.94 16.01
C TYR A 59 -11.96 -22.66 14.81
N ILE A 60 -13.10 -23.35 14.65
CA ILE A 60 -14.01 -23.09 13.53
C ILE A 60 -14.64 -21.69 13.61
N ILE A 61 -15.04 -21.21 14.80
CA ILE A 61 -15.68 -19.89 14.92
C ILE A 61 -14.69 -18.77 14.55
N PRO A 62 -13.43 -18.71 15.08
CA PRO A 62 -12.45 -17.73 14.63
C PRO A 62 -12.11 -17.81 13.14
N ILE A 63 -12.06 -19.00 12.53
CA ILE A 63 -11.83 -19.16 11.08
C ILE A 63 -12.98 -18.57 10.28
N ILE A 64 -14.24 -18.87 10.62
CA ILE A 64 -15.42 -18.32 9.94
C ILE A 64 -15.47 -16.80 10.11
N MET A 65 -15.27 -16.28 11.33
CA MET A 65 -15.25 -14.85 11.59
C MET A 65 -14.13 -14.13 10.83
N SER A 66 -12.92 -14.71 10.77
CA SER A 66 -11.81 -14.17 9.98
C SER A 66 -12.13 -14.17 8.48
N GLY A 67 -12.75 -15.23 7.97
CA GLY A 67 -13.23 -15.31 6.59
C GLY A 67 -14.26 -14.22 6.26
N LEU A 68 -15.25 -14.01 7.14
CA LEU A 68 -16.25 -12.95 6.99
C LEU A 68 -15.62 -11.55 7.05
N MET A 69 -14.67 -11.31 7.98
CA MET A 69 -13.93 -10.04 8.05
C MET A 69 -13.12 -9.77 6.78
N ILE A 70 -12.49 -10.80 6.20
CA ILE A 70 -11.76 -10.66 4.92
C ILE A 70 -12.73 -10.34 3.78
N GLN A 71 -13.89 -11.01 3.69
CA GLN A 71 -14.89 -10.71 2.65
C GLN A 71 -15.43 -9.28 2.77
N LEU A 72 -15.72 -8.81 3.99
CA LEU A 72 -16.14 -7.42 4.24
C LEU A 72 -15.03 -6.41 3.90
N LEU A 73 -13.76 -6.73 4.19
CA LEU A 73 -12.61 -5.92 3.81
C LEU A 73 -12.50 -5.76 2.29
N PHE A 74 -12.55 -6.89 1.55
CA PHE A 74 -12.50 -6.86 0.08
C PHE A 74 -13.71 -6.13 -0.51
N LEU A 75 -14.91 -6.36 0.01
CA LEU A 75 -16.12 -5.66 -0.42
C LEU A 75 -15.98 -4.14 -0.20
N GLY A 76 -15.52 -3.70 0.97
CA GLY A 76 -15.33 -2.28 1.29
C GLY A 76 -14.26 -1.62 0.42
N ASN A 77 -13.08 -2.24 0.31
CA ASN A 77 -11.96 -1.74 -0.48
C ASN A 77 -12.31 -1.65 -1.98
N MET A 78 -12.94 -2.69 -2.54
CA MET A 78 -13.35 -2.66 -3.95
C MET A 78 -14.49 -1.67 -4.17
N SER A 79 -15.47 -1.59 -3.26
CA SER A 79 -16.55 -0.60 -3.34
C SER A 79 -16.02 0.84 -3.29
N TYR A 80 -14.96 1.10 -2.50
CA TYR A 80 -14.24 2.38 -2.51
C TYR A 80 -13.57 2.64 -3.87
N MET A 81 -12.80 1.68 -4.39
CA MET A 81 -12.08 1.81 -5.67
C MET A 81 -13.02 2.01 -6.87
N PHE A 82 -14.08 1.20 -7.00
CA PHE A 82 -15.10 1.41 -8.04
C PHE A 82 -15.91 2.69 -7.80
N GLY A 83 -16.10 3.09 -6.54
CA GLY A 83 -16.77 4.32 -6.15
C GLY A 83 -16.10 5.59 -6.67
N THR A 84 -14.76 5.66 -6.69
CA THR A 84 -14.03 6.83 -7.25
C THR A 84 -14.31 7.01 -8.74
N MET A 85 -14.52 5.92 -9.49
CA MET A 85 -14.79 5.92 -10.93
C MET A 85 -16.29 5.98 -11.26
N PHE A 86 -17.18 5.80 -10.28
CA PHE A 86 -18.62 5.63 -10.52
C PHE A 86 -19.24 6.85 -11.20
N LYS A 87 -19.81 6.65 -12.41
CA LYS A 87 -20.37 7.68 -13.29
C LYS A 87 -19.36 8.74 -13.79
N SER A 88 -18.07 8.41 -13.87
CA SER A 88 -17.02 9.29 -14.42
C SER A 88 -17.37 9.87 -15.80
N GLY A 89 -17.89 9.04 -16.72
CA GLY A 89 -18.31 9.48 -18.05
C GLY A 89 -19.38 10.58 -18.05
N SER A 90 -20.28 10.61 -17.06
CA SER A 90 -21.28 11.69 -16.94
C SER A 90 -20.74 12.99 -16.32
N ARG A 91 -19.46 13.00 -15.94
CA ARG A 91 -18.74 14.16 -15.39
C ARG A 91 -17.64 14.66 -16.34
N LEU A 92 -17.58 14.17 -17.58
CA LEU A 92 -16.63 14.64 -18.60
C LEU A 92 -16.70 16.16 -18.81
N HIS A 93 -17.89 16.77 -18.66
CA HIS A 93 -18.07 18.23 -18.70
C HIS A 93 -17.24 19.02 -17.67
N ASN A 94 -16.74 18.40 -16.59
CA ASN A 94 -15.83 19.05 -15.65
C ASN A 94 -14.43 19.28 -16.24
N LEU A 95 -14.03 18.50 -17.24
CA LEU A 95 -12.81 18.75 -18.02
C LEU A 95 -13.03 19.99 -18.88
N LYS A 96 -12.07 20.92 -18.83
CA LYS A 96 -12.12 22.17 -19.58
C LYS A 96 -11.13 22.10 -20.74
N ILE A 97 -11.64 22.28 -21.95
CA ILE A 97 -10.83 22.46 -23.17
C ILE A 97 -10.85 23.95 -23.51
N LEU A 98 -9.70 24.52 -23.85
CA LEU A 98 -9.60 25.89 -24.35
C LEU A 98 -9.79 25.89 -25.88
N ALA A 99 -10.57 26.80 -26.44
CA ALA A 99 -10.68 27.01 -27.87
C ALA A 99 -10.35 28.46 -28.21
N VAL A 100 -9.42 28.67 -29.15
CA VAL A 100 -9.04 30.01 -29.61
C VAL A 100 -9.05 30.05 -31.14
N ASP A 101 -9.69 31.08 -31.67
CA ASP A 101 -9.68 31.34 -33.10
C ASP A 101 -8.68 32.46 -33.41
N TYR A 102 -7.57 32.10 -34.07
CA TYR A 102 -6.58 33.09 -34.57
C TYR A 102 -6.94 33.64 -35.95
N ASP A 103 -7.90 33.00 -36.62
CA ASP A 103 -8.35 33.32 -37.97
C ASP A 103 -9.56 34.27 -37.96
N ASN A 104 -10.37 34.20 -36.89
CA ASN A 104 -11.72 34.82 -36.79
C ASN A 104 -12.65 34.40 -37.95
N GLY A 105 -12.37 33.24 -38.54
CA GLY A 105 -12.86 32.81 -39.84
C GLY A 105 -14.03 31.82 -39.77
N ASP A 106 -14.38 31.31 -40.95
CA ASP A 106 -15.44 30.31 -41.12
C ASP A 106 -15.14 29.02 -40.35
N ILE A 107 -13.87 28.59 -40.30
CA ILE A 107 -13.45 27.36 -39.59
C ILE A 107 -13.70 27.46 -38.09
N GLY A 108 -13.37 28.60 -37.46
CA GLY A 108 -13.61 28.82 -36.04
C GLY A 108 -15.11 28.88 -35.70
N ARG A 109 -15.90 29.51 -36.57
CA ARG A 109 -17.38 29.46 -36.49
C ARG A 109 -17.89 28.02 -36.56
N SER A 110 -17.38 27.18 -37.47
CA SER A 110 -17.78 25.78 -37.57
C SER A 110 -17.40 24.94 -36.34
N ILE A 111 -16.26 25.22 -35.69
CA ILE A 111 -15.88 24.60 -34.40
C ILE A 111 -16.88 25.00 -33.30
N SER A 112 -17.29 26.27 -33.24
CA SER A 112 -18.28 26.73 -32.26
C SER A 112 -19.67 26.10 -32.46
N GLY A 113 -20.13 25.99 -33.72
CA GLY A 113 -21.38 25.32 -34.06
C GLY A 113 -21.38 23.82 -33.76
N ALA A 114 -20.28 23.13 -34.09
CA ALA A 114 -20.10 21.71 -33.77
C ALA A 114 -20.06 21.44 -32.26
N TYR A 115 -19.46 22.33 -31.46
CA TYR A 115 -19.54 22.21 -30.00
C TYR A 115 -20.98 22.33 -29.51
N GLY A 116 -21.78 23.25 -30.06
CA GLY A 116 -23.21 23.37 -29.73
C GLY A 116 -24.02 22.09 -29.96
N ALA A 117 -23.67 21.31 -30.99
CA ALA A 117 -24.29 20.01 -31.27
C ALA A 117 -23.76 18.86 -30.38
N LEU A 118 -22.51 18.94 -29.90
CA LEU A 118 -21.86 17.92 -29.07
C LEU A 118 -22.01 18.17 -27.55
N GLN A 119 -22.44 19.37 -27.15
CA GLN A 119 -22.51 19.79 -25.76
C GLN A 119 -23.43 18.88 -24.94
N SER A 120 -22.84 18.11 -24.02
CA SER A 120 -23.55 17.18 -23.16
C SER A 120 -22.78 16.96 -21.86
N LYS A 121 -23.41 16.32 -20.86
CA LYS A 121 -22.72 15.94 -19.62
C LYS A 121 -21.56 14.95 -19.85
N GLN A 122 -21.58 14.28 -21.00
CA GLN A 122 -20.60 13.28 -21.46
C GLN A 122 -19.52 13.87 -22.37
N PHE A 123 -19.54 15.18 -22.62
CA PHE A 123 -18.55 15.87 -23.43
C PHE A 123 -17.81 16.93 -22.59
N PRO A 124 -16.49 17.12 -22.75
CA PRO A 124 -15.75 18.19 -22.08
C PRO A 124 -16.31 19.58 -22.33
N THR A 125 -16.24 20.49 -21.35
CA THR A 125 -16.64 21.88 -21.56
C THR A 125 -15.59 22.60 -22.40
N VAL A 126 -15.97 23.03 -23.59
CA VAL A 126 -15.13 23.90 -24.43
C VAL A 126 -15.35 25.36 -24.03
N LYS A 127 -14.27 26.05 -23.67
CA LYS A 127 -14.26 27.49 -23.40
C LYS A 127 -13.63 28.22 -24.58
N PHE A 128 -14.42 29.02 -25.29
CA PHE A 128 -13.92 29.92 -26.31
C PHE A 128 -13.29 31.15 -25.65
N ALA A 129 -12.03 31.43 -25.97
CA ALA A 129 -11.29 32.61 -25.53
C ALA A 129 -10.85 33.44 -26.74
N LYS A 130 -10.51 34.71 -26.53
CA LYS A 130 -10.05 35.59 -27.60
C LYS A 130 -8.58 35.32 -27.89
N SER A 131 -8.18 35.49 -29.14
CA SER A 131 -6.77 35.47 -29.56
C SER A 131 -5.92 36.59 -28.93
N SER A 132 -6.54 37.64 -28.38
CA SER A 132 -5.87 38.65 -27.54
C SER A 132 -5.33 38.08 -26.22
N ASP A 133 -6.02 37.09 -25.66
CA ASP A 133 -5.75 36.59 -24.31
C ASP A 133 -4.64 35.51 -24.35
N TYR A 134 -4.47 34.88 -25.51
CA TYR A 134 -3.47 33.87 -25.82
C TYR A 134 -2.89 34.20 -27.20
N PRO A 135 -1.91 35.12 -27.32
CA PRO A 135 -1.43 35.62 -28.61
C PRO A 135 -0.55 34.61 -29.38
N THR A 136 -0.05 33.55 -28.74
CA THR A 136 0.81 32.54 -29.37
C THR A 136 0.38 31.11 -29.04
N PRO A 137 0.64 30.12 -29.92
CA PRO A 137 0.42 28.71 -29.60
C PRO A 137 1.16 28.23 -28.33
N GLU A 138 2.30 28.84 -28.00
CA GLU A 138 3.05 28.59 -26.76
C GLU A 138 2.28 29.05 -25.52
N SER A 139 1.55 30.18 -25.60
CA SER A 139 0.67 30.62 -24.51
C SER A 139 -0.53 29.67 -24.30
N LEU A 140 -1.02 29.03 -25.37
CA LEU A 140 -2.01 27.95 -25.26
C LEU A 140 -1.42 26.67 -24.64
N ARG A 141 -0.19 26.31 -24.99
CA ARG A 141 0.54 25.22 -24.33
C ARG A 141 0.68 25.51 -22.83
N ASP A 142 1.07 26.72 -22.45
CA ASP A 142 1.18 27.12 -21.04
C ASP A 142 -0.17 27.08 -20.31
N ALA A 143 -1.27 27.48 -20.99
CA ALA A 143 -2.63 27.34 -20.47
C ALA A 143 -3.01 25.88 -20.13
N VAL A 144 -2.65 24.94 -21.01
CA VAL A 144 -2.83 23.48 -20.80
C VAL A 144 -1.90 22.95 -19.71
N CYS A 145 -0.67 23.45 -19.63
CA CYS A 145 0.30 23.01 -18.64
C CYS A 145 -0.01 23.51 -17.22
N ASN A 146 -0.30 24.80 -17.04
CA ASN A 146 -0.30 25.45 -15.73
C ASN A 146 -1.67 25.97 -15.28
N HIS A 147 -2.56 26.34 -16.21
CA HIS A 147 -3.85 26.98 -15.89
C HIS A 147 -5.04 26.03 -15.76
N GLY A 148 -4.79 24.71 -15.68
CA GLY A 148 -5.82 23.70 -15.38
C GLY A 148 -6.75 23.35 -16.54
N TYR A 149 -6.38 23.71 -17.77
CA TYR A 149 -7.03 23.18 -18.97
C TYR A 149 -6.50 21.79 -19.29
N TRP A 150 -7.38 20.91 -19.76
CA TRP A 150 -7.05 19.52 -20.09
C TRP A 150 -6.54 19.36 -21.52
N GLY A 151 -6.86 20.31 -22.38
CA GLY A 151 -6.34 20.46 -23.72
C GLY A 151 -6.74 21.80 -24.32
N ALA A 152 -6.21 22.12 -25.49
CA ALA A 152 -6.61 23.28 -26.28
C ALA A 152 -6.88 22.88 -27.73
N VAL A 153 -7.69 23.66 -28.44
CA VAL A 153 -7.91 23.59 -29.88
C VAL A 153 -7.73 24.99 -30.45
N TYR A 154 -6.98 25.14 -31.53
CA TYR A 154 -6.87 26.43 -32.22
C TYR A 154 -6.85 26.28 -33.74
N THR A 155 -7.36 27.31 -34.41
CA THR A 155 -7.26 27.51 -35.86
C THR A 155 -5.95 28.22 -36.20
N HIS A 156 -5.31 27.90 -37.31
CA HIS A 156 -4.17 28.69 -37.79
C HIS A 156 -4.63 29.96 -38.50
N SER A 157 -3.87 31.05 -38.40
CA SER A 157 -4.19 32.30 -39.11
C SER A 157 -4.18 32.11 -40.64
N GLY A 158 -5.15 32.67 -41.33
CA GLY A 158 -5.39 32.51 -42.77
C GLY A 158 -5.87 31.11 -43.18
N ALA A 159 -6.34 30.27 -42.23
CA ALA A 159 -6.73 28.90 -42.55
C ALA A 159 -8.03 28.85 -43.38
N SER A 160 -9.02 29.68 -43.05
CA SER A 160 -10.28 29.77 -43.81
C SER A 160 -10.02 30.28 -45.22
N ASP A 161 -9.16 31.29 -45.40
CA ASP A 161 -8.82 31.85 -46.72
C ASP A 161 -8.07 30.83 -47.60
N ARG A 162 -7.11 30.07 -47.02
CA ARG A 162 -6.41 28.98 -47.71
C ARG A 162 -7.36 27.85 -48.14
N LEU A 163 -8.35 27.54 -47.31
CA LEU A 163 -9.37 26.54 -47.61
C LEU A 163 -10.32 27.03 -48.71
N LEU A 164 -10.83 28.26 -48.59
CA LEU A 164 -11.76 28.85 -49.55
C LEU A 164 -11.14 28.96 -50.94
N SER A 165 -9.95 29.55 -51.07
CA SER A 165 -9.23 29.66 -52.35
C SER A 165 -8.87 28.30 -52.98
N THR A 166 -8.75 27.24 -52.18
CA THR A 166 -8.59 25.87 -52.69
C THR A 166 -9.91 25.29 -53.21
N ILE A 167 -11.04 25.60 -52.55
CA ILE A 167 -12.38 25.18 -52.98
C ILE A 167 -12.81 25.94 -54.26
N GLU A 168 -12.52 27.23 -54.35
CA GLU A 168 -12.77 28.06 -55.55
C GLU A 168 -11.85 27.66 -56.73
N GLY A 169 -10.70 27.03 -56.43
CA GLY A 169 -9.79 26.46 -57.42
C GLY A 169 -8.69 27.42 -57.90
N ASP A 170 -8.58 28.59 -57.29
CA ASP A 170 -7.55 29.61 -57.57
C ASP A 170 -6.16 29.20 -57.03
N ASN A 171 -6.11 28.36 -56.00
CA ASN A 171 -4.85 27.93 -55.40
C ASN A 171 -4.19 26.78 -56.17
N THR A 172 -2.98 27.03 -56.70
CA THR A 172 -2.15 26.02 -57.39
C THR A 172 -1.27 25.17 -56.46
N THR A 173 -1.25 25.46 -55.16
CA THR A 173 -0.47 24.69 -54.16
C THR A 173 -1.29 23.57 -53.54
N THR A 174 -0.66 22.44 -53.21
CA THR A 174 -1.34 21.30 -52.59
C THR A 174 -1.81 21.64 -51.19
N TYR A 175 -3.12 21.84 -51.01
CA TYR A 175 -3.73 22.04 -49.71
C TYR A 175 -3.57 20.81 -48.81
N ASN A 176 -3.11 21.03 -47.58
CA ASN A 176 -2.99 20.01 -46.54
C ASN A 176 -4.05 20.26 -45.45
N PRO A 177 -5.07 19.39 -45.31
CA PRO A 177 -6.14 19.56 -44.32
C PRO A 177 -5.66 19.69 -42.87
N ASN A 178 -4.44 19.23 -42.54
CA ASN A 178 -3.87 19.29 -41.19
C ASN A 178 -3.37 20.68 -40.77
N ASP A 179 -3.13 21.59 -41.72
CA ASP A 179 -2.54 22.92 -41.45
C ASP A 179 -3.60 24.01 -41.17
N ALA A 180 -4.85 23.58 -40.95
CA ALA A 180 -5.98 24.43 -40.61
C ALA A 180 -6.27 24.48 -39.10
N VAL A 181 -6.21 23.34 -38.42
CA VAL A 181 -6.55 23.20 -36.98
C VAL A 181 -5.46 22.41 -36.26
N THR A 182 -5.19 22.75 -35.00
CA THR A 182 -4.30 21.97 -34.14
C THR A 182 -4.91 21.82 -32.75
N TYR A 183 -4.81 20.63 -32.15
CA TYR A 183 -5.17 20.43 -30.74
C TYR A 183 -3.94 20.07 -29.90
N ILE A 184 -3.85 20.72 -28.74
CA ILE A 184 -2.77 20.55 -27.75
C ILE A 184 -3.30 19.74 -26.58
N TYR A 185 -2.56 18.73 -26.13
CA TYR A 185 -2.83 18.00 -24.88
C TYR A 185 -1.54 17.38 -24.32
N ASN A 186 -1.61 16.71 -23.16
CA ASN A 186 -0.45 16.07 -22.53
C ASN A 186 -0.80 14.62 -22.14
N SER A 187 -0.36 13.63 -22.91
CA SER A 187 -0.71 12.22 -22.65
C SER A 187 -0.13 11.66 -21.36
N ALA A 188 0.92 12.28 -20.80
CA ALA A 188 1.61 11.79 -19.61
C ALA A 188 0.78 11.87 -18.30
N PHE A 189 -0.28 12.69 -18.26
CA PHE A 189 -0.91 13.09 -16.99
C PHE A 189 -1.94 12.12 -16.40
N TYR A 190 -2.77 11.43 -17.21
CA TYR A 190 -3.65 10.33 -16.76
C TYR A 190 -4.05 9.44 -17.96
N PRO A 191 -3.35 8.34 -18.26
CA PRO A 191 -3.52 7.59 -19.51
C PRO A 191 -4.98 7.23 -19.85
N ALA A 192 -5.77 6.80 -18.86
CA ALA A 192 -7.18 6.44 -19.04
C ALA A 192 -8.10 7.63 -19.35
N ALA A 193 -7.85 8.81 -18.77
CA ALA A 193 -8.65 10.01 -19.01
C ALA A 193 -8.31 10.65 -20.36
N PHE A 194 -7.03 10.65 -20.75
CA PHE A 194 -6.60 11.21 -22.04
C PHE A 194 -7.07 10.39 -23.25
N MET A 195 -7.25 9.07 -23.13
CA MET A 195 -7.90 8.30 -24.20
C MET A 195 -9.32 8.81 -24.49
N SER A 196 -10.12 9.09 -23.45
CA SER A 196 -11.44 9.70 -23.63
C SER A 196 -11.36 11.13 -24.16
N LEU A 197 -10.46 11.96 -23.62
CA LEU A 197 -10.29 13.35 -24.05
C LEU A 197 -9.86 13.47 -25.51
N LYS A 198 -8.91 12.64 -25.96
CA LYS A 198 -8.45 12.58 -27.36
C LYS A 198 -9.60 12.21 -28.29
N GLY A 199 -10.42 11.23 -27.90
CA GLY A 199 -11.64 10.88 -28.64
C GLY A 199 -12.64 12.05 -28.73
N SER A 200 -12.82 12.82 -27.65
CA SER A 200 -13.64 14.04 -27.67
C SER A 200 -13.08 15.13 -28.58
N LEU A 201 -11.77 15.41 -28.52
CA LEU A 201 -11.09 16.40 -29.38
C LEU A 201 -11.21 16.03 -30.86
N GLN A 202 -10.95 14.78 -31.21
CA GLN A 202 -11.11 14.26 -32.58
C GLN A 202 -12.56 14.34 -33.04
N SER A 203 -13.52 14.02 -32.17
CA SER A 203 -14.96 14.12 -32.48
C SER A 203 -15.41 15.57 -32.71
N LEU A 204 -14.88 16.54 -31.94
CA LEU A 204 -15.16 17.96 -32.14
C LEU A 204 -14.72 18.44 -33.52
N VAL A 205 -13.47 18.12 -33.89
CA VAL A 205 -12.92 18.54 -35.19
C VAL A 205 -13.62 17.82 -36.34
N ALA A 206 -13.91 16.53 -36.22
CA ALA A 206 -14.64 15.77 -37.24
C ALA A 206 -16.09 16.28 -37.41
N ALA A 207 -16.75 16.71 -36.33
CA ALA A 207 -18.06 17.36 -36.40
C ALA A 207 -17.96 18.76 -37.04
N ALA A 208 -16.95 19.55 -36.68
CA ALA A 208 -16.71 20.88 -37.24
C ALA A 208 -16.41 20.84 -38.74
N SER A 209 -15.59 19.88 -39.18
CA SER A 209 -15.25 19.65 -40.59
C SER A 209 -16.51 19.30 -41.41
N LYS A 210 -17.42 18.48 -40.86
CA LYS A 210 -18.73 18.20 -41.48
C LYS A 210 -19.72 19.36 -41.43
N PHE A 211 -19.64 20.20 -40.40
CA PHE A 211 -20.51 21.36 -40.23
C PHE A 211 -20.10 22.54 -41.13
N TYR A 212 -18.83 22.64 -41.51
CA TYR A 212 -18.28 23.71 -42.36
C TYR A 212 -19.07 24.04 -43.64
N PRO A 213 -19.38 23.08 -44.53
CA PRO A 213 -20.20 23.37 -45.71
C PRO A 213 -21.67 23.69 -45.37
N MET A 214 -22.17 23.29 -44.19
CA MET A 214 -23.53 23.60 -43.74
C MET A 214 -23.63 25.01 -43.14
N SER A 215 -22.59 25.48 -42.45
CA SER A 215 -22.53 26.82 -41.87
C SER A 215 -22.24 27.92 -42.89
N ASN A 216 -21.59 27.59 -44.00
CA ASN A 216 -21.14 28.56 -45.00
C ASN A 216 -21.66 28.15 -46.41
N PRO A 217 -22.96 28.34 -46.71
CA PRO A 217 -23.60 27.82 -47.92
C PRO A 217 -23.09 28.46 -49.22
N ASP A 218 -22.36 29.58 -49.15
CA ASP A 218 -21.74 30.20 -50.32
C ASP A 218 -20.48 29.45 -50.80
N VAL A 219 -19.80 28.71 -49.91
CA VAL A 219 -18.68 27.83 -50.26
C VAL A 219 -19.11 26.74 -51.25
N LEU A 220 -20.33 26.24 -51.12
CA LEU A 220 -20.93 25.26 -52.06
C LEU A 220 -21.25 25.87 -53.43
N LYS A 221 -21.40 27.20 -53.53
CA LYS A 221 -21.66 27.91 -54.79
C LYS A 221 -20.38 28.27 -55.53
N GLY A 222 -19.30 28.58 -54.80
CA GLY A 222 -17.98 28.87 -55.35
C GLY A 222 -17.16 27.63 -55.72
N ALA A 223 -17.57 26.43 -55.30
CA ALA A 223 -16.78 25.21 -55.47
C ALA A 223 -16.53 24.81 -56.93
N ASN A 224 -15.26 24.78 -57.33
CA ASN A 224 -14.83 24.31 -58.65
C ASN A 224 -14.78 22.77 -58.73
N LEU A 225 -15.94 22.15 -58.95
CA LEU A 225 -16.13 20.70 -59.05
C LEU A 225 -15.34 20.01 -60.18
N THR A 226 -14.68 20.76 -61.07
CA THR A 226 -13.80 20.18 -62.11
C THR A 226 -12.39 19.87 -61.61
N SER A 227 -11.96 20.49 -60.51
CA SER A 227 -10.65 20.25 -59.89
C SER A 227 -10.74 19.18 -58.80
N PRO A 228 -9.96 18.07 -58.89
CA PRO A 228 -9.90 17.07 -57.83
C PRO A 228 -9.47 17.63 -56.46
N ALA A 229 -8.65 18.70 -56.46
CA ALA A 229 -8.22 19.36 -55.24
C ALA A 229 -9.36 20.12 -54.55
N SER A 230 -10.19 20.84 -55.31
CA SER A 230 -11.40 21.51 -54.81
C SER A 230 -12.40 20.50 -54.23
N VAL A 231 -12.69 19.43 -54.98
CA VAL A 231 -13.61 18.37 -54.50
C VAL A 231 -13.07 17.69 -53.23
N SER A 232 -11.76 17.43 -53.15
CA SER A 232 -11.14 16.88 -51.94
C SER A 232 -11.21 17.85 -50.75
N ALA A 233 -10.99 19.15 -50.98
CA ALA A 233 -11.10 20.18 -49.95
C ALA A 233 -12.56 20.43 -49.51
N LEU A 234 -13.55 20.24 -50.39
CA LEU A 234 -14.96 20.34 -50.02
C LEU A 234 -15.44 19.13 -49.19
N LEU A 235 -14.97 17.92 -49.52
CA LEU A 235 -15.35 16.69 -48.82
C LEU A 235 -14.60 16.46 -47.50
N ASN A 236 -13.37 16.97 -47.37
CA ASN A 236 -12.57 16.93 -46.15
C ASN A 236 -11.88 18.29 -45.90
N PRO A 237 -12.63 19.32 -45.48
CA PRO A 237 -12.15 20.69 -45.42
C PRO A 237 -10.99 20.89 -44.44
N PHE A 238 -11.03 20.24 -43.28
CA PHE A 238 -9.90 20.25 -42.37
C PHE A 238 -9.87 19.00 -41.49
N THR A 239 -8.65 18.63 -41.12
CA THR A 239 -8.32 17.69 -40.05
C THR A 239 -7.46 18.43 -39.03
N ALA A 240 -7.42 17.97 -37.79
CA ALA A 240 -6.56 18.63 -36.81
C ALA A 240 -5.24 17.89 -36.64
N LYS A 241 -4.15 18.65 -36.78
CA LYS A 241 -2.82 18.24 -36.39
C LYS A 241 -2.77 18.01 -34.88
N GLU A 242 -2.09 16.94 -34.51
CA GLU A 242 -1.93 16.53 -33.12
C GLU A 242 -0.67 17.16 -32.52
N TRP A 243 -0.80 17.87 -31.40
CA TRP A 243 0.32 18.34 -30.59
C TRP A 243 0.22 17.77 -29.17
N ASP A 244 0.86 16.62 -28.97
CA ASP A 244 1.08 16.08 -27.62
C ASP A 244 2.33 16.73 -27.01
N ILE A 245 2.20 17.28 -25.81
CA ILE A 245 3.27 17.96 -25.06
C ILE A 245 4.37 16.97 -24.63
N MET A 246 3.99 15.73 -24.30
CA MET A 246 4.94 14.70 -23.90
C MET A 246 4.46 13.32 -24.38
N PRO A 247 4.76 12.93 -25.64
CA PRO A 247 4.32 11.68 -26.23
C PRO A 247 4.69 10.46 -25.38
N THR A 248 3.67 9.82 -24.77
CA THR A 248 3.83 8.56 -24.02
C THR A 248 3.30 7.38 -24.83
N ASN A 249 4.07 6.91 -25.81
CA ASN A 249 3.67 5.78 -26.65
C ASN A 249 3.91 4.40 -26.02
N GLN A 250 4.73 4.33 -24.96
CA GLN A 250 5.15 3.08 -24.33
C GLN A 250 3.99 2.30 -23.73
N GLY A 251 3.94 0.98 -23.99
CA GLY A 251 2.86 0.10 -23.52
C GLY A 251 2.75 0.09 -21.99
N ALA A 252 3.87 0.24 -21.29
CA ALA A 252 3.95 0.31 -19.83
C ALA A 252 3.28 1.54 -19.20
N ARG A 253 2.87 2.57 -19.97
CA ARG A 253 2.32 3.83 -19.44
C ARG A 253 1.14 3.65 -18.49
N ILE A 254 0.28 2.65 -18.72
CA ILE A 254 -0.88 2.34 -17.86
C ILE A 254 -0.48 1.82 -16.47
N LEU A 255 0.75 1.32 -16.32
CA LEU A 255 1.30 0.85 -15.05
C LEU A 255 1.82 2.00 -14.19
N LEU A 256 2.17 3.15 -14.77
CA LEU A 256 2.80 4.28 -14.07
C LEU A 256 1.89 4.89 -13.00
N ASN A 257 0.59 4.99 -13.26
CA ASN A 257 -0.39 5.52 -12.30
C ASN A 257 -1.17 4.43 -11.54
N THR A 258 -0.81 3.15 -11.73
CA THR A 258 -1.46 2.01 -11.08
C THR A 258 -0.46 1.16 -10.30
N VAL A 259 0.10 0.11 -10.91
CA VAL A 259 1.03 -0.83 -10.29
C VAL A 259 2.27 -0.13 -9.72
N SER A 260 2.80 0.87 -10.43
CA SER A 260 3.98 1.63 -9.99
C SER A 260 3.72 2.45 -8.71
N MET A 261 2.46 2.80 -8.40
CA MET A 261 2.13 3.48 -7.13
C MET A 261 1.91 2.49 -5.97
N VAL A 262 1.64 1.22 -6.29
CA VAL A 262 1.46 0.13 -5.32
C VAL A 262 2.78 -0.54 -4.92
N MET A 263 3.68 -0.77 -5.89
CA MET A 263 4.94 -1.48 -5.65
C MET A 263 5.81 -0.87 -4.53
N PRO A 264 5.99 0.47 -4.42
CA PRO A 264 6.67 1.10 -3.30
C PRO A 264 6.16 0.64 -1.93
N ILE A 265 4.83 0.56 -1.74
CA ILE A 265 4.20 0.17 -0.48
C ILE A 265 4.51 -1.31 -0.16
N ILE A 266 4.36 -2.19 -1.16
CA ILE A 266 4.58 -3.63 -1.01
C ILE A 266 6.05 -3.95 -0.73
N MET A 267 6.99 -3.29 -1.42
CA MET A 267 8.43 -3.45 -1.19
C MET A 267 8.81 -3.12 0.26
N GLN A 268 8.29 -2.00 0.79
CA GLN A 268 8.55 -1.62 2.19
C GLN A 268 7.94 -2.61 3.18
N PHE A 269 6.74 -3.14 2.91
CA PHE A 269 6.13 -4.16 3.77
C PHE A 269 6.96 -5.44 3.88
N PHE A 270 7.39 -6.02 2.75
CA PHE A 270 8.16 -7.26 2.79
C PHE A 270 9.53 -7.09 3.46
N PHE A 271 10.23 -5.99 3.19
CA PHE A 271 11.48 -5.68 3.87
C PHE A 271 11.27 -5.51 5.38
N GLN A 272 10.22 -4.80 5.79
CA GLN A 272 9.88 -4.60 7.20
C GLN A 272 9.51 -5.90 7.92
N MET A 273 8.80 -6.81 7.25
CA MET A 273 8.52 -8.16 7.76
C MET A 273 9.82 -8.94 8.02
N GLY A 274 10.75 -8.93 7.06
CA GLY A 274 12.06 -9.57 7.20
C GLY A 274 12.89 -8.95 8.34
N LEU A 275 12.96 -7.62 8.39
CA LEU A 275 13.66 -6.87 9.45
C LEU A 275 13.10 -7.19 10.84
N ASN A 276 11.77 -7.26 10.99
CA ASN A 276 11.12 -7.62 12.25
C ASN A 276 11.35 -9.09 12.64
N GLY A 277 11.35 -10.01 11.68
CA GLY A 277 11.69 -11.43 11.93
C GLY A 277 13.13 -11.61 12.44
N ILE A 278 14.10 -10.97 11.78
CA ILE A 278 15.52 -11.03 12.14
C ILE A 278 15.78 -10.35 13.50
N THR A 279 15.27 -9.12 13.69
CA THR A 279 15.46 -8.40 14.96
C THR A 279 14.73 -9.03 16.14
N GLY A 280 13.61 -9.72 15.89
CA GLY A 280 12.92 -10.55 16.88
C GLY A 280 13.75 -11.79 17.27
N ALA A 281 14.26 -12.55 16.29
CA ALA A 281 15.10 -13.72 16.56
C ALA A 281 16.40 -13.38 17.32
N ALA A 282 16.94 -12.17 17.10
CA ALA A 282 18.10 -11.65 17.83
C ALA A 282 17.79 -11.02 19.20
N ASN A 283 16.51 -11.04 19.65
CA ASN A 283 16.02 -10.32 20.85
C ASN A 283 16.41 -8.83 20.91
N MET A 284 16.60 -8.19 19.75
CA MET A 284 17.23 -6.88 19.64
C MET A 284 16.39 -5.76 20.27
N LEU A 285 15.05 -5.93 20.31
CA LEU A 285 14.12 -4.98 20.94
C LEU A 285 14.20 -4.98 22.48
N ALA A 286 14.68 -6.06 23.10
CA ALA A 286 14.82 -6.19 24.56
C ALA A 286 16.27 -6.10 25.03
N GLY A 287 17.24 -6.52 24.21
CA GLY A 287 18.65 -6.61 24.58
C GLY A 287 19.53 -5.40 24.22
N GLN A 288 19.08 -4.47 23.37
CA GLN A 288 19.86 -3.28 22.97
C GLN A 288 19.23 -1.97 23.44
N SER A 289 20.05 -0.91 23.50
CA SER A 289 19.57 0.41 23.88
C SER A 289 18.53 0.92 22.87
N LYS A 290 17.49 1.58 23.37
CA LYS A 290 16.36 2.08 22.56
C LYS A 290 16.82 3.06 21.47
N ARG A 291 17.94 3.76 21.70
CA ARG A 291 18.56 4.67 20.72
C ARG A 291 19.22 3.89 19.60
N ASP A 292 19.98 2.85 19.92
CA ASP A 292 20.73 2.08 18.92
C ASP A 292 19.78 1.27 18.04
N VAL A 293 18.72 0.69 18.62
CA VAL A 293 17.62 0.05 17.88
C VAL A 293 16.96 1.04 16.90
N TYR A 294 16.70 2.28 17.34
CA TYR A 294 16.14 3.31 16.45
C TYR A 294 17.10 3.70 15.34
N VAL A 295 18.37 3.99 15.65
CA VAL A 295 19.39 4.38 14.67
C VAL A 295 19.63 3.25 13.65
N PHE A 296 19.73 2.00 14.09
CA PHE A 296 19.87 0.84 13.22
C PHE A 296 18.70 0.73 12.24
N ARG A 297 17.45 0.80 12.72
CA ARG A 297 16.25 0.71 11.88
C ARG A 297 16.12 1.91 10.93
N PHE A 298 16.41 3.12 11.41
CA PHE A 298 16.45 4.33 10.60
C PHE A 298 17.47 4.19 9.45
N CYS A 299 18.73 3.85 9.75
CA CYS A 299 19.78 3.75 8.74
C CYS A 299 19.48 2.65 7.72
N THR A 300 19.07 1.47 8.18
CA THR A 300 18.75 0.35 7.29
C THR A 300 17.53 0.66 6.42
N GLY A 301 16.51 1.34 6.97
CA GLY A 301 15.35 1.83 6.23
C GLY A 301 15.70 2.86 5.16
N LYS A 302 16.55 3.86 5.47
CA LYS A 302 17.02 4.85 4.49
C LYS A 302 17.82 4.18 3.36
N ILE A 303 18.73 3.27 3.68
CA ILE A 303 19.52 2.54 2.67
C ILE A 303 18.63 1.68 1.78
N PHE A 304 17.72 0.90 2.38
CA PHE A 304 16.82 0.02 1.62
C PHE A 304 15.87 0.80 0.69
N THR A 305 15.25 1.88 1.19
CA THR A 305 14.36 2.73 0.39
C THR A 305 15.10 3.43 -0.75
N PHE A 306 16.32 3.91 -0.52
CA PHE A 306 17.14 4.58 -1.53
C PHE A 306 17.57 3.64 -2.67
N VAL A 307 18.02 2.43 -2.34
CA VAL A 307 18.38 1.39 -3.32
C VAL A 307 17.15 0.85 -4.04
N SER A 308 16.04 0.62 -3.34
CA SER A 308 14.78 0.16 -3.95
C SER A 308 14.20 1.20 -4.91
N ALA A 309 14.29 2.48 -4.56
CA ALA A 309 13.88 3.57 -5.44
C ALA A 309 14.79 3.68 -6.68
N LEU A 310 16.09 3.41 -6.54
CA LEU A 310 17.01 3.40 -7.68
C LEU A 310 16.69 2.24 -8.63
N GLY A 311 16.46 1.03 -8.09
CA GLY A 311 16.00 -0.11 -8.89
C GLY A 311 14.66 0.15 -9.59
N MET A 312 13.76 0.87 -8.92
CA MET A 312 12.47 1.25 -9.49
C MET A 312 12.55 2.29 -10.60
N ALA A 313 13.28 3.39 -10.38
CA ALA A 313 13.56 4.37 -11.42
C ALA A 313 14.34 3.71 -12.59
N GLY A 314 15.24 2.78 -12.28
CA GLY A 314 16.03 2.01 -13.23
C GLY A 314 15.18 1.18 -14.20
N TYR A 315 14.13 0.47 -13.73
CA TYR A 315 13.26 -0.26 -14.66
C TYR A 315 12.36 0.68 -15.49
N ILE A 316 11.86 1.78 -14.91
CA ILE A 316 11.09 2.79 -15.65
C ILE A 316 11.96 3.39 -16.77
N TRP A 317 13.24 3.62 -16.50
CA TRP A 317 14.23 4.11 -17.46
C TRP A 317 14.61 3.09 -18.53
N ALA A 318 14.76 1.81 -18.16
CA ALA A 318 15.12 0.74 -19.08
C ALA A 318 13.99 0.43 -20.09
N PHE A 319 12.73 0.43 -19.63
CA PHE A 319 11.55 0.18 -20.46
C PHE A 319 10.88 1.47 -20.96
N ARG A 320 11.66 2.53 -21.20
CA ARG A 320 11.12 3.81 -21.67
C ARG A 320 10.76 3.83 -23.16
N GLU A 321 11.25 2.88 -23.96
CA GLU A 321 11.05 2.85 -25.43
C GLU A 321 11.42 4.21 -26.05
N ASP A 322 10.59 4.79 -26.91
CA ASP A 322 10.79 6.10 -27.55
C ASP A 322 10.46 7.31 -26.64
N TRP A 323 10.19 7.09 -25.34
CA TRP A 323 9.80 8.17 -24.42
C TRP A 323 10.97 9.10 -24.12
N GLY A 324 10.86 10.35 -24.57
CA GLY A 324 11.90 11.38 -24.57
C GLY A 324 12.32 11.95 -23.21
N VAL A 325 12.40 11.13 -22.16
CA VAL A 325 12.84 11.54 -20.82
C VAL A 325 14.36 11.65 -20.78
N THR A 326 14.84 12.76 -20.22
CA THR A 326 16.27 13.09 -20.09
C THR A 326 16.91 12.46 -18.85
N ALA A 327 18.25 12.41 -18.83
CA ALA A 327 19.00 11.91 -17.68
C ALA A 327 18.79 12.77 -16.41
N GLY A 328 18.49 14.07 -16.52
CA GLY A 328 18.13 14.91 -15.37
C GLY A 328 16.81 14.46 -14.74
N GLN A 329 15.78 14.29 -15.56
CA GLN A 329 14.46 13.80 -15.14
C GLN A 329 14.52 12.37 -14.55
N PHE A 330 15.53 11.55 -14.91
CA PHE A 330 15.79 10.27 -14.23
C PHE A 330 16.19 10.45 -12.76
N PHE A 331 17.14 11.34 -12.46
CA PHE A 331 17.55 11.62 -11.08
C PHE A 331 16.42 12.24 -10.25
N GLU A 332 15.64 13.15 -10.85
CA GLU A 332 14.44 13.71 -10.22
C GLU A 332 13.37 12.65 -9.95
N THR A 333 13.10 11.76 -10.92
CA THR A 333 12.19 10.60 -10.77
C THR A 333 12.64 9.70 -9.63
N TRP A 334 13.94 9.39 -9.56
CA TRP A 334 14.51 8.58 -8.48
C TRP A 334 14.34 9.23 -7.10
N MET A 335 14.65 10.53 -6.96
CA MET A 335 14.47 11.24 -5.68
C MET A 335 12.99 11.33 -5.27
N CYS A 336 12.08 11.55 -6.23
CA CYS A 336 10.64 11.56 -5.96
C CYS A 336 10.12 10.19 -5.50
N ILE A 337 10.57 9.10 -6.13
CA ILE A 337 10.21 7.72 -5.75
C ILE A 337 10.84 7.35 -4.41
N TRP A 338 12.08 7.78 -4.14
CA TRP A 338 12.74 7.56 -2.84
C TRP A 338 11.94 8.22 -1.71
N PHE A 339 11.55 9.48 -1.87
CA PHE A 339 10.76 10.21 -0.87
C PHE A 339 9.42 9.52 -0.59
N TYR A 340 8.76 8.99 -1.63
CA TYR A 340 7.54 8.20 -1.50
C TYR A 340 7.75 6.85 -0.79
N MET A 341 8.84 6.14 -1.12
CA MET A 341 9.21 4.88 -0.45
C MET A 341 9.53 5.11 1.02
N ASP A 342 10.24 6.19 1.36
CA ASP A 342 10.59 6.56 2.72
C ASP A 342 9.36 6.89 3.59
N ILE A 343 8.42 7.69 3.07
CA ILE A 343 7.13 7.95 3.73
C ILE A 343 6.37 6.64 4.01
N ASN A 344 6.31 5.71 3.05
CA ASN A 344 5.64 4.43 3.24
C ASN A 344 6.39 3.50 4.20
N TYR A 345 7.73 3.49 4.17
CA TYR A 345 8.55 2.74 5.12
C TYR A 345 8.26 3.17 6.56
N LEU A 346 8.27 4.48 6.82
CA LEU A 346 7.98 5.06 8.13
C LEU A 346 6.50 4.88 8.55
N THR A 347 5.57 4.94 7.60
CA THR A 347 4.15 4.62 7.85
C THR A 347 3.98 3.16 8.30
N ILE A 348 4.62 2.22 7.61
CA ILE A 348 4.56 0.80 7.98
C ILE A 348 5.31 0.56 9.30
N ASP A 349 6.49 1.16 9.52
CA ASP A 349 7.26 1.01 10.77
C ASP A 349 6.55 1.60 11.99
N SER A 350 5.82 2.70 11.84
CA SER A 350 5.06 3.31 12.93
C SER A 350 3.83 2.50 13.34
N LEU A 351 3.24 1.74 12.41
CA LEU A 351 1.99 1.00 12.64
C LEU A 351 2.19 -0.47 13.01
N VAL A 352 3.13 -1.18 12.36
CA VAL A 352 3.38 -2.62 12.56
C VAL A 352 3.82 -2.91 14.00
N GLY A 353 2.98 -3.68 14.73
CA GLY A 353 3.26 -4.15 16.08
C GLY A 353 3.10 -3.09 17.18
N THR A 354 2.78 -1.85 16.82
CA THR A 354 2.71 -0.70 17.76
C THR A 354 1.28 -0.22 17.97
N ILE A 355 0.55 -0.07 16.87
CA ILE A 355 -0.88 0.31 16.85
C ILE A 355 -1.70 -0.89 16.38
N ILE A 356 -1.20 -1.61 15.37
CA ILE A 356 -1.91 -2.73 14.74
C ILE A 356 -1.15 -4.02 15.06
N PRO A 357 -1.77 -5.01 15.74
CA PRO A 357 -1.18 -6.32 15.96
C PRO A 357 -0.79 -6.99 14.64
N MET A 358 0.35 -7.69 14.61
CA MET A 358 0.92 -8.28 13.38
C MET A 358 -0.10 -9.12 12.59
N GLN A 359 -0.92 -9.91 13.29
CA GLN A 359 -1.96 -10.76 12.72
C GLN A 359 -3.05 -10.01 11.92
N PHE A 360 -3.29 -8.73 12.21
CA PHE A 360 -4.27 -7.88 11.51
C PHE A 360 -3.61 -6.89 10.55
N PHE A 361 -2.28 -6.82 10.47
CA PHE A 361 -1.60 -5.82 9.66
C PHE A 361 -1.91 -5.94 8.15
N ALA A 362 -2.12 -7.16 7.65
CA ALA A 362 -2.51 -7.40 6.26
C ALA A 362 -3.83 -6.70 5.87
N PHE A 363 -4.78 -6.56 6.81
CA PHE A 363 -6.05 -5.86 6.57
C PHE A 363 -5.79 -4.36 6.34
N PHE A 364 -5.00 -3.74 7.23
CA PHE A 364 -4.59 -2.35 7.08
C PHE A 364 -3.78 -2.13 5.80
N LEU A 365 -2.79 -2.99 5.52
CA LEU A 365 -1.93 -2.85 4.34
C LEU A 365 -2.74 -2.88 3.05
N LEU A 366 -3.71 -3.80 2.92
CA LEU A 366 -4.58 -3.86 1.75
C LEU A 366 -5.40 -2.57 1.59
N THR A 367 -6.03 -2.08 2.66
CA THR A 367 -6.80 -0.83 2.62
C THR A 367 -5.90 0.38 2.33
N TRP A 368 -4.70 0.46 2.92
CA TRP A 368 -3.73 1.53 2.65
C TRP A 368 -3.31 1.55 1.19
N ILE A 369 -3.01 0.39 0.61
CA ILE A 369 -2.72 0.23 -0.83
C ILE A 369 -3.90 0.70 -1.69
N ILE A 370 -5.12 0.22 -1.40
CA ILE A 370 -6.31 0.48 -2.23
C ILE A 370 -6.71 1.96 -2.21
N ILE A 371 -6.67 2.63 -1.06
CA ILE A 371 -6.99 4.06 -0.98
C ILE A 371 -5.91 4.87 -1.72
N ASN A 372 -4.63 4.52 -1.56
CA ASN A 372 -3.53 5.19 -2.26
C ASN A 372 -3.62 5.04 -3.79
N ILE A 373 -3.82 3.83 -4.34
CA ILE A 373 -4.00 3.67 -5.80
C ILE A 373 -5.28 4.35 -6.31
N ALA A 374 -6.38 4.29 -5.57
CA ALA A 374 -7.64 4.93 -5.97
C ALA A 374 -7.52 6.47 -6.10
N SER A 375 -6.52 7.10 -5.46
CA SER A 375 -6.20 8.53 -5.59
C SER A 375 -5.46 8.92 -6.88
N VAL A 376 -4.92 7.95 -7.62
CA VAL A 376 -4.07 8.15 -8.81
C VAL A 376 -4.59 7.49 -10.10
N VAL A 377 -5.59 6.62 -10.02
CA VAL A 377 -6.18 5.96 -11.22
C VAL A 377 -6.87 6.98 -12.14
N TYR A 378 -7.56 7.96 -11.57
CA TYR A 378 -8.43 8.88 -12.30
C TYR A 378 -8.34 10.31 -11.73
N PRO A 379 -8.47 11.36 -12.56
CA PRO A 379 -8.38 12.74 -12.10
C PRO A 379 -9.61 13.16 -11.30
N PHE A 380 -9.40 14.01 -10.29
CA PHE A 380 -10.44 14.37 -9.33
C PHE A 380 -11.60 15.16 -9.92
N GLU A 381 -11.39 15.88 -11.04
CA GLU A 381 -12.47 16.51 -11.81
C GLU A 381 -13.53 15.48 -12.27
N LEU A 382 -13.15 14.21 -12.45
CA LEU A 382 -14.01 13.12 -12.87
C LEU A 382 -14.48 12.22 -11.71
N THR A 383 -13.92 12.35 -10.50
CA THR A 383 -14.36 11.58 -9.33
C THR A 383 -15.54 12.26 -8.59
N PRO A 384 -16.37 11.53 -7.83
CA PRO A 384 -17.36 12.15 -6.95
C PRO A 384 -16.68 12.93 -5.81
N GLY A 385 -17.24 14.10 -5.46
CA GLY A 385 -16.64 15.01 -4.45
C GLY A 385 -16.38 14.39 -3.07
N PHE A 386 -17.13 13.33 -2.69
CA PHE A 386 -16.85 12.56 -1.48
C PHE A 386 -15.42 12.02 -1.42
N PHE A 387 -14.81 11.67 -2.57
CA PHE A 387 -13.46 11.10 -2.63
C PHE A 387 -12.35 12.15 -2.71
N HIS A 388 -12.68 13.45 -2.73
CA HIS A 388 -11.69 14.54 -2.86
C HIS A 388 -10.79 14.69 -1.63
N TRP A 389 -11.12 14.10 -0.47
CA TRP A 389 -10.19 14.02 0.67
C TRP A 389 -8.88 13.31 0.31
N SER A 390 -8.91 12.46 -0.72
CA SER A 390 -7.75 11.74 -1.26
C SER A 390 -6.63 12.66 -1.79
N TRP A 391 -6.89 13.96 -1.96
CA TRP A 391 -5.86 14.99 -2.16
C TRP A 391 -4.76 14.95 -1.09
N ALA A 392 -5.11 14.57 0.14
CA ALA A 392 -4.14 14.47 1.24
C ALA A 392 -3.23 13.24 1.13
N LEU A 393 -3.47 12.28 0.24
CA LEU A 393 -2.74 11.00 0.22
C LEU A 393 -1.37 11.13 -0.48
N PRO A 394 -0.35 10.38 -0.03
CA PRO A 394 0.99 10.52 -0.59
C PRO A 394 1.10 10.07 -2.05
N SER A 395 0.37 9.02 -2.49
CA SER A 395 0.42 8.60 -3.90
C SER A 395 -0.03 9.69 -4.87
N HIS A 396 -1.12 10.40 -4.56
CA HIS A 396 -1.65 11.46 -5.43
C HIS A 396 -0.59 12.55 -5.68
N ASN A 397 -0.01 13.06 -4.59
CA ASN A 397 0.95 14.14 -4.63
C ASN A 397 2.27 13.72 -5.31
N VAL A 398 2.72 12.49 -5.10
CA VAL A 398 3.91 11.91 -5.77
C VAL A 398 3.65 11.72 -7.27
N TYR A 399 2.47 11.22 -7.66
CA TYR A 399 2.13 11.04 -9.06
C TYR A 399 2.08 12.37 -9.81
N LEU A 400 1.48 13.41 -9.21
CA LEU A 400 1.50 14.77 -9.77
C LEU A 400 2.93 15.33 -9.92
N LEU A 401 3.81 15.11 -8.94
CA LEU A 401 5.22 15.49 -9.04
C LEU A 401 5.94 14.72 -10.16
N LEU A 402 5.72 13.42 -10.29
CA LEU A 402 6.31 12.59 -11.34
C LEU A 402 5.88 13.04 -12.74
N VAL A 403 4.60 13.33 -12.97
CA VAL A 403 4.19 13.88 -14.28
C VAL A 403 4.76 15.28 -14.50
N GLY A 404 4.87 16.10 -13.45
CA GLY A 404 5.55 17.39 -13.49
C GLY A 404 6.99 17.26 -13.98
N ILE A 405 7.73 16.31 -13.41
CA ILE A 405 9.10 15.95 -13.82
C ILE A 405 9.12 15.49 -15.27
N TRP A 406 8.28 14.52 -15.66
CA TRP A 406 8.34 13.90 -16.99
C TRP A 406 7.91 14.81 -18.14
N SER A 407 6.88 15.64 -17.94
CA SER A 407 6.29 16.49 -18.99
C SER A 407 6.67 17.96 -18.90
N GLY A 408 7.36 18.38 -17.83
CA GLY A 408 7.66 19.79 -17.55
C GLY A 408 6.42 20.65 -17.27
N CYS A 409 5.25 20.04 -17.08
CA CYS A 409 3.96 20.70 -17.05
C CYS A 409 3.11 20.24 -15.85
N ARG A 410 2.29 21.15 -15.32
CA ARG A 410 1.37 20.91 -14.19
C ARG A 410 2.06 20.42 -12.91
N ALA A 411 3.35 20.75 -12.75
CA ALA A 411 4.13 20.51 -11.56
C ALA A 411 3.65 21.44 -10.42
N GLN A 412 2.57 21.06 -9.74
CA GLN A 412 1.99 21.80 -8.61
C GLN A 412 2.85 21.68 -7.33
N ILE A 413 4.16 21.86 -7.45
CA ILE A 413 5.17 21.62 -6.40
C ILE A 413 4.83 22.40 -5.12
N GLY A 414 4.33 23.63 -5.26
CA GLY A 414 3.91 24.48 -4.14
C GLY A 414 2.75 23.94 -3.29
N THR A 415 1.96 22.99 -3.78
CA THR A 415 0.89 22.31 -3.00
C THR A 415 1.25 20.86 -2.68
N THR A 416 1.86 20.13 -3.61
CA THR A 416 2.14 18.69 -3.45
C THR A 416 3.31 18.42 -2.51
N LEU A 417 4.39 19.22 -2.60
CA LEU A 417 5.59 19.01 -1.79
C LEU A 417 5.35 19.27 -0.29
N PRO A 418 4.63 20.33 0.14
CA PRO A 418 4.31 20.53 1.56
C PRO A 418 3.43 19.42 2.15
N ILE A 419 2.50 18.85 1.38
CA ILE A 419 1.67 17.71 1.83
C ILE A 419 2.54 16.49 2.10
N LEU A 420 3.45 16.16 1.17
CA LEU A 420 4.39 15.04 1.34
C LEU A 420 5.38 15.28 2.48
N PHE A 421 5.89 16.50 2.64
CA PHE A 421 6.76 16.85 3.76
C PHE A 421 6.04 16.75 5.11
N SER A 422 4.74 17.09 5.15
CA SER A 422 3.90 16.91 6.35
C SER A 422 3.75 15.43 6.71
N TRP A 423 3.49 14.55 5.73
CA TRP A 423 3.51 13.10 5.93
C TRP A 423 4.86 12.59 6.42
N TRP A 424 5.94 13.04 5.79
CA TRP A 424 7.30 12.66 6.14
C TRP A 424 7.64 13.02 7.59
N LEU A 425 7.32 14.24 8.02
CA LEU A 425 7.55 14.71 9.39
C LEU A 425 6.72 13.91 10.40
N VAL A 426 5.42 13.74 10.16
CA VAL A 426 4.51 12.98 11.05
C VAL A 426 4.96 11.53 11.17
N THR A 427 5.27 10.87 10.05
CA THR A 427 5.71 9.46 10.03
C THR A 427 7.09 9.27 10.67
N HIS A 428 7.99 10.27 10.61
CA HIS A 428 9.24 10.24 11.37
C HIS A 428 9.02 10.28 12.88
N VAL A 429 8.19 11.20 13.37
CA VAL A 429 7.88 11.33 14.81
C VAL A 429 7.18 10.07 15.33
N THR A 430 6.20 9.53 14.57
CA THR A 430 5.49 8.31 14.98
C THR A 430 6.35 7.05 14.87
N SER A 431 7.31 6.96 13.93
CA SER A 431 8.29 5.86 13.89
C SER A 431 9.20 5.88 15.12
N ALA A 432 9.73 7.04 15.52
CA ALA A 432 10.55 7.16 16.73
C ALA A 432 9.79 6.76 18.01
N TRP A 433 8.54 7.21 18.13
CA TRP A 433 7.64 6.78 19.20
C TRP A 433 7.33 5.27 19.15
N SER A 434 7.10 4.73 17.95
CA SER A 434 6.81 3.31 17.70
C SER A 434 7.95 2.39 18.11
N VAL A 435 9.19 2.70 17.72
CA VAL A 435 10.37 1.95 18.15
C VAL A 435 10.51 1.99 19.67
N ARG A 436 10.39 3.17 20.30
CA ARG A 436 10.46 3.31 21.76
C ARG A 436 9.39 2.47 22.48
N LYS A 437 8.13 2.51 22.00
CA LYS A 437 7.02 1.72 22.57
C LYS A 437 7.27 0.22 22.42
N ARG A 438 7.71 -0.27 21.26
CA ARG A 438 8.02 -1.69 21.03
C ARG A 438 9.14 -2.20 21.93
N CYS A 439 10.20 -1.42 22.16
CA CYS A 439 11.27 -1.82 23.08
C CYS A 439 10.78 -1.91 24.53
N LEU A 440 9.95 -0.96 24.98
CA LEU A 440 9.36 -1.00 26.33
C LEU A 440 8.41 -2.18 26.54
N LEU A 441 7.64 -2.56 25.51
CA LEU A 441 6.79 -3.76 25.55
C LEU A 441 7.63 -5.04 25.61
N ALA A 442 8.69 -5.14 24.80
CA ALA A 442 9.58 -6.30 24.80
C ALA A 442 10.31 -6.47 26.16
N GLU A 443 10.76 -5.38 26.78
CA GLU A 443 11.33 -5.41 28.13
C GLU A 443 10.32 -5.87 29.19
N ALA A 444 9.07 -5.40 29.11
CA ALA A 444 8.00 -5.82 30.02
C ALA A 444 7.62 -7.31 29.83
N GLU A 445 7.61 -7.81 28.59
CA GLU A 445 7.40 -9.23 28.29
C GLU A 445 8.53 -10.11 28.85
N VAL A 446 9.80 -9.70 28.76
CA VAL A 446 10.93 -10.40 29.37
C VAL A 446 10.77 -10.43 30.90
N GLN A 447 10.49 -9.29 31.54
CA GLN A 447 10.30 -9.21 33.00
C GLN A 447 9.12 -10.09 33.48
N GLN A 448 8.00 -10.11 32.75
CA GLN A 448 6.87 -10.98 33.07
C GLN A 448 7.22 -12.47 32.92
N ASN A 449 8.01 -12.84 31.91
CA ASN A 449 8.47 -14.21 31.74
C ASN A 449 9.45 -14.64 32.85
N GLU A 450 10.37 -13.76 33.27
CA GLU A 450 11.28 -13.99 34.40
C GLU A 450 10.51 -14.14 35.72
N GLN A 451 9.54 -13.26 35.99
CA GLN A 451 8.65 -13.36 37.16
C GLN A 451 7.84 -14.67 37.14
N ALA A 452 7.22 -15.02 36.01
CA ALA A 452 6.45 -16.26 35.87
C ALA A 452 7.32 -17.53 35.99
N GLN A 453 8.60 -17.46 35.64
CA GLN A 453 9.57 -18.54 35.89
C GLN A 453 9.97 -18.60 37.37
N HIS A 454 10.21 -17.46 38.01
CA HIS A 454 10.52 -17.36 39.43
C HIS A 454 9.35 -17.90 40.29
N ASP A 455 8.12 -17.48 40.02
CA ASP A 455 6.91 -17.96 40.70
C ASP A 455 6.72 -19.48 40.56
N LYS A 456 7.01 -20.04 39.37
CA LYS A 456 6.97 -21.49 39.15
C LYS A 456 8.06 -22.21 39.95
N PHE A 457 9.28 -21.67 39.99
CA PHE A 457 10.38 -22.22 40.77
C PHE A 457 10.08 -22.20 42.27
N VAL A 458 9.58 -21.06 42.79
CA VAL A 458 9.16 -20.92 44.18
C VAL A 458 8.06 -21.91 44.53
N ARG A 459 6.99 -22.03 43.71
CA ARG A 459 5.91 -23.02 43.94
C ARG A 459 6.43 -24.44 43.96
N PHE A 460 7.27 -24.83 43.00
CA PHE A 460 7.86 -26.17 42.95
C PHE A 460 8.72 -26.47 44.18
N SER A 461 9.52 -25.50 44.63
CA SER A 461 10.31 -25.62 45.85
C SER A 461 9.42 -25.75 47.10
N THR A 462 8.32 -25.00 47.17
CA THR A 462 7.36 -25.09 48.29
C THR A 462 6.67 -26.45 48.30
N GLU A 463 6.08 -26.91 47.19
CA GLU A 463 5.42 -28.22 47.06
C GLU A 463 6.37 -29.37 47.42
N GLN A 464 7.63 -29.32 46.96
CA GLN A 464 8.64 -30.32 47.30
C GLN A 464 8.99 -30.29 48.80
N SER A 465 9.07 -29.10 49.41
CA SER A 465 9.31 -28.97 50.85
C SER A 465 8.14 -29.48 51.70
N GLU A 466 6.89 -29.23 51.29
CA GLU A 466 5.69 -29.75 51.93
C GLU A 466 5.62 -31.27 51.84
N GLN A 467 5.88 -31.86 50.66
CA GLN A 467 5.98 -33.32 50.51
C GLN A 467 7.10 -33.93 51.36
N TYR A 468 8.26 -33.28 51.47
CA TYR A 468 9.34 -33.74 52.33
C TYR A 468 8.94 -33.72 53.81
N VAL A 469 8.29 -32.66 54.27
CA VAL A 469 7.78 -32.56 55.65
C VAL A 469 6.69 -33.60 55.92
N LEU A 470 5.73 -33.78 55.02
CA LEU A 470 4.65 -34.78 55.14
C LEU A 470 5.21 -36.21 55.21
N ASN A 471 6.16 -36.55 54.34
CA ASN A 471 6.84 -37.86 54.38
C ASN A 471 7.60 -38.07 55.71
N ARG A 472 8.28 -37.03 56.22
CA ARG A 472 9.02 -37.10 57.48
C ARG A 472 8.11 -37.26 58.71
N VAL A 473 6.95 -36.60 58.70
CA VAL A 473 5.92 -36.75 59.76
C VAL A 473 5.29 -38.14 59.68
N SER A 474 4.96 -38.62 58.48
CA SER A 474 4.41 -39.98 58.27
C SER A 474 5.39 -41.08 58.66
N SER A 475 6.70 -40.93 58.38
CA SER A 475 7.71 -41.90 58.83
C SER A 475 7.90 -41.92 60.34
N ARG A 476 7.70 -40.78 61.03
CA ARG A 476 7.76 -40.71 62.50
C ARG A 476 6.56 -41.40 63.14
N THR A 477 5.34 -41.14 62.66
CA THR A 477 4.12 -41.81 63.16
C THR A 477 4.04 -43.29 62.81
N ALA A 478 4.82 -43.76 61.82
CA ALA A 478 5.02 -45.19 61.57
C ALA A 478 5.93 -45.84 62.63
N ASN A 479 7.09 -45.24 62.95
CA ASN A 479 8.01 -45.77 63.96
C ASN A 479 7.42 -45.75 65.38
N ASP A 480 6.59 -44.76 65.70
CA ASP A 480 5.94 -44.61 67.01
C ASP A 480 4.84 -45.66 67.27
N ARG A 481 4.50 -46.47 66.27
CA ARG A 481 3.58 -47.63 66.41
C ARG A 481 4.31 -48.96 66.63
N THR A 482 5.63 -48.94 66.83
CA THR A 482 6.49 -50.13 66.98
C THR A 482 7.34 -50.15 68.26
N SER A 483 6.77 -49.75 69.40
CA SER A 483 7.31 -50.12 70.73
C SER A 483 6.23 -50.07 71.82
N PRO A 484 5.89 -51.20 72.47
CA PRO A 484 5.22 -51.21 73.76
C PRO A 484 6.23 -51.14 74.92
N ASP A 485 5.86 -50.39 75.96
CA ASP A 485 6.39 -50.35 77.33
C ASP A 485 7.90 -50.14 77.59
N ARG A 486 8.21 -49.05 78.32
CA ARG A 486 8.80 -49.14 79.67
C ARG A 486 8.81 -47.79 80.42
N ASP A 487 8.30 -47.82 81.66
CA ASP A 487 8.37 -46.72 82.62
C ASP A 487 9.71 -46.64 83.37
N ILE A 488 9.98 -45.45 83.95
CA ILE A 488 10.38 -45.17 85.37
C ILE A 488 11.21 -43.87 85.46
N GLU A 489 10.50 -42.78 85.74
CA GLU A 489 10.68 -41.81 86.85
C GLU A 489 12.08 -41.53 87.47
N ALA A 490 12.47 -40.23 87.53
CA ALA A 490 12.92 -39.52 88.76
C ALA A 490 13.32 -38.03 88.56
N ASN A 491 12.68 -37.11 89.33
CA ASN A 491 13.21 -35.91 90.04
C ASN A 491 14.31 -34.98 89.41
N ARG A 492 14.34 -33.64 89.59
CA ARG A 492 13.56 -32.67 90.43
C ARG A 492 13.86 -31.20 90.04
N LEU A 493 12.86 -30.32 90.21
CA LEU A 493 12.91 -28.88 90.60
C LEU A 493 13.60 -27.81 89.71
N GLY A 494 12.90 -26.67 89.53
CA GLY A 494 13.43 -25.42 88.95
C GLY A 494 12.44 -24.72 87.98
N VAL A 495 11.21 -24.41 88.40
CA VAL A 495 10.77 -23.03 88.76
C VAL A 495 10.78 -22.01 87.61
N GLY A 496 9.58 -21.69 87.11
CA GLY A 496 9.21 -20.41 86.44
C GLY A 496 9.84 -20.09 85.07
N GLU A 497 9.29 -19.20 84.26
CA GLU A 497 7.95 -18.60 84.22
C GLU A 497 7.73 -17.97 82.82
N SER A 498 6.47 -17.76 82.43
CA SER A 498 5.97 -16.80 81.42
C SER A 498 6.74 -16.47 80.11
N LEU A 499 5.97 -16.52 79.01
CA LEU A 499 6.19 -15.76 77.76
C LEU A 499 6.44 -14.25 78.02
N PRO A 500 7.03 -13.54 77.06
CA PRO A 500 6.23 -12.44 76.50
C PRO A 500 6.25 -12.33 74.97
N ASN A 501 5.29 -11.55 74.48
CA ASN A 501 4.93 -11.33 73.08
C ASN A 501 5.16 -9.85 72.71
N GLY A 502 5.53 -9.56 71.46
CA GLY A 502 5.18 -8.33 70.72
C GLY A 502 5.76 -6.95 71.11
N SER A 503 6.38 -6.28 70.11
CA SER A 503 6.35 -4.81 69.80
C SER A 503 6.80 -3.78 70.86
N GLU A 504 7.69 -2.82 70.58
CA GLU A 504 7.51 -1.68 69.65
C GLU A 504 8.79 -0.82 69.44
N SER A 505 8.73 0.10 68.48
CA SER A 505 9.37 1.44 68.44
C SER A 505 10.86 1.66 68.05
N ARG A 506 11.00 2.24 66.86
CA ARG A 506 11.71 3.50 66.50
C ARG A 506 13.25 3.68 66.62
N THR A 507 13.89 3.59 65.45
CA THR A 507 14.64 4.65 64.70
C THR A 507 15.89 5.41 65.26
N ILE A 508 16.83 5.63 64.33
CA ILE A 508 17.87 6.69 64.13
C ILE A 508 19.27 6.63 64.84
N ILE A 509 20.30 6.95 64.02
CA ILE A 509 21.59 7.64 64.26
C ILE A 509 22.90 6.83 64.13
N SER A 510 23.86 7.51 63.48
CA SER A 510 25.13 7.18 62.82
C SER A 510 26.35 6.77 63.66
N ALA A 511 27.25 6.01 63.01
CA ALA A 511 28.72 6.11 62.90
C ALA A 511 29.61 6.81 63.98
N PRO A 512 30.84 6.27 64.15
CA PRO A 512 32.11 7.01 64.23
C PRO A 512 33.03 6.69 63.01
N SER A 513 33.75 7.65 62.40
CA SER A 513 35.16 8.07 62.68
C SER A 513 36.12 6.88 62.87
N ASP A 514 37.25 6.72 62.16
CA ASP A 514 38.20 7.70 61.59
C ASP A 514 38.87 7.10 60.29
N ARG A 515 39.81 7.67 59.50
CA ARG A 515 40.69 8.86 59.61
C ARG A 515 41.22 9.36 58.21
N GLU A 516 42.32 10.11 58.25
CA GLU A 516 43.22 10.74 57.25
C GLU A 516 43.91 9.75 56.25
N GLU A 517 44.55 10.12 55.12
CA GLU A 517 45.21 11.41 54.74
C GLU A 517 45.44 11.57 53.21
N GLY A 518 45.29 12.80 52.66
CA GLY A 518 45.97 13.30 51.43
C GLY A 518 45.64 12.71 50.03
N ARG A 519 45.95 13.36 48.89
CA ARG A 519 46.39 14.74 48.58
C ARG A 519 46.41 14.98 47.04
N THR A 520 45.77 16.07 46.56
CA THR A 520 45.90 16.71 45.20
C THR A 520 45.60 15.86 43.94
N GLY A 521 45.13 16.43 42.82
CA GLY A 521 44.87 17.84 42.50
C GLY A 521 44.09 18.02 41.18
N LYS A 522 43.82 19.27 40.81
CA LYS A 522 43.10 19.65 39.58
C LYS A 522 44.02 19.61 38.36
N GLU A 523 43.50 19.14 37.23
CA GLU A 523 43.27 19.95 36.02
C GLU A 523 41.93 19.51 35.38
#